data_AF-A0A929ATJ5-F1
#
_entry.id   AF-A0A929ATJ5-F1
#
_cell.length_a   1.000
_cell.length_b   1.000
_cell.length_c   1.000
_cell.angle_alpha   90.00
_cell.angle_beta   90.00
_cell.angle_gamma   90.00
#
_symmetry.space_group_name_H-M   'P 1'
#
loop_
_entity.id
_entity.type
_entity.pdbx_description
1 polymer ?
#
loop_
_entity_poly.entity_id
_entity_poly.type
_entity_poly.pdbx_seq_one_letter_code
_entity_poly.pdbx_strand_id
1 'polypeptide(L)'
;MTIPIAIILFLVGFLVAIAGGFWTLILAFMDNVGWGLACFFIPFAAWVFIFMKWSNKSVRRSFFLGLSGLLISLLGGRILVTSGVFSVPNQPTSIIFDTEGGFEPNPSVSVSPSPSVFPSPASETDSFGEAVNQAMKAAQLTQTANTSEQWTAVSTAWQEAINLMQAVPADSSNYAVAQQKVQEYQKNLIYAQENVQIP
;
A
#
# COMPACT_ATOMS: atom_id res chain seq x y z
N MET A 1 -27.78 -28.19 -11.57
CA MET A 1 -27.98 -26.99 -12.42
C MET A 1 -27.09 -25.81 -12.02
N THR A 2 -26.46 -25.80 -10.84
CA THR A 2 -25.61 -24.69 -10.37
C THR A 2 -24.19 -24.68 -10.96
N ILE A 3 -23.66 -25.84 -11.33
CA ILE A 3 -22.30 -26.02 -11.87
C ILE A 3 -22.07 -25.29 -13.22
N PRO A 4 -22.91 -25.45 -14.26
CA PRO A 4 -22.68 -24.75 -15.53
C PRO A 4 -22.77 -23.22 -15.37
N ILE A 5 -23.62 -22.73 -14.46
CA ILE A 5 -23.75 -21.31 -14.14
C ILE A 5 -22.47 -20.79 -13.49
N ALA A 6 -21.89 -21.53 -12.54
CA ALA A 6 -20.62 -21.17 -11.91
C ALA A 6 -19.45 -21.14 -12.90
N ILE A 7 -19.41 -22.09 -13.85
CA ILE A 7 -18.40 -22.13 -14.92
C ILE A 7 -18.54 -20.91 -15.83
N ILE A 8 -19.75 -20.55 -16.24
CA ILE A 8 -20.00 -19.37 -17.08
C ILE A 8 -19.55 -18.10 -16.34
N LEU A 9 -19.90 -17.94 -15.06
CA LEU A 9 -19.47 -16.79 -14.27
C LEU A 9 -17.95 -16.71 -14.09
N PHE A 10 -17.29 -17.85 -13.86
CA PHE A 10 -15.85 -17.93 -13.77
C PHE A 10 -15.17 -17.51 -15.09
N LEU A 11 -15.62 -18.08 -16.21
CA LEU A 11 -15.07 -17.80 -17.54
C LEU A 11 -15.31 -16.34 -17.96
N VAL A 12 -16.50 -15.81 -17.73
CA VAL A 12 -16.84 -14.41 -18.05
C VAL A 12 -16.00 -13.45 -17.18
N GLY A 13 -15.90 -13.69 -15.88
CA GLY A 13 -15.07 -12.87 -14.99
C GLY A 13 -13.59 -12.91 -15.37
N PHE A 14 -13.07 -14.08 -15.76
CA PHE A 14 -11.70 -14.25 -16.23
C PHE A 14 -11.44 -13.51 -17.56
N LEU A 15 -12.37 -13.58 -18.50
CA LEU A 15 -12.29 -12.86 -19.78
C LEU A 15 -12.27 -11.34 -19.59
N VAL A 16 -13.10 -10.83 -18.68
CA VAL A 16 -13.13 -9.39 -18.32
C VAL A 16 -11.82 -8.96 -17.66
N ALA A 17 -11.25 -9.79 -16.77
CA ALA A 17 -9.96 -9.51 -16.15
C ALA A 17 -8.83 -9.45 -17.19
N ILE A 18 -8.83 -10.37 -18.16
CA ILE A 18 -7.89 -10.38 -19.28
C ILE A 18 -8.02 -9.12 -20.14
N ALA A 19 -9.25 -8.71 -20.49
CA ALA A 19 -9.49 -7.51 -21.27
C ALA A 19 -8.99 -6.23 -20.55
N GLY A 20 -9.18 -6.15 -19.23
CA GLY A 20 -8.63 -5.06 -18.40
C GLY A 20 -7.11 -5.06 -18.35
N GLY A 21 -6.49 -6.24 -18.26
CA GLY A 21 -5.04 -6.41 -18.34
C GLY A 21 -4.47 -5.98 -19.69
N PHE A 22 -5.07 -6.43 -20.79
CA PHE A 22 -4.67 -6.04 -22.14
C PHE A 22 -4.81 -4.54 -22.38
N TRP A 23 -5.89 -3.92 -21.92
CA TRP A 23 -6.05 -2.47 -22.06
C TRP A 23 -4.96 -1.69 -21.31
N THR A 24 -4.56 -2.17 -20.12
CA THR A 24 -3.45 -1.58 -19.35
C THR A 24 -2.12 -1.76 -20.08
N LEU A 25 -1.89 -2.92 -20.69
CA LEU A 25 -0.70 -3.20 -21.48
C LEU A 25 -0.60 -2.30 -22.72
N ILE A 26 -1.72 -2.09 -23.42
CA ILE A 26 -1.81 -1.16 -24.56
C ILE A 26 -1.46 0.26 -24.12
N LEU A 27 -2.03 0.74 -23.01
CA LEU A 27 -1.71 2.06 -22.45
C LEU A 27 -0.22 2.19 -22.09
N ALA A 28 0.41 1.12 -21.60
CA ALA A 28 1.84 1.11 -21.32
C ALA A 28 2.68 1.25 -22.60
N PHE A 29 2.35 0.52 -23.67
CA PHE A 29 3.03 0.65 -24.97
C PHE A 29 2.81 2.00 -25.64
N MET A 30 1.62 2.61 -25.48
CA MET A 30 1.31 3.93 -26.03
C MET A 30 2.09 5.06 -25.35
N ASP A 31 2.43 4.94 -24.07
CA ASP A 31 3.20 5.94 -23.32
C ASP A 31 4.71 5.76 -23.56
N ASN A 32 5.21 4.51 -23.49
CA ASN A 32 6.59 4.17 -23.81
C ASN A 32 6.75 2.67 -24.09
N VAL A 33 7.44 2.32 -25.17
CA VAL A 33 7.72 0.91 -25.53
C VAL A 33 8.44 0.16 -24.41
N GLY A 34 9.30 0.83 -23.65
CA GLY A 34 10.01 0.26 -22.49
C GLY A 34 9.06 -0.13 -21.35
N TRP A 35 8.02 0.66 -21.07
CA TRP A 35 7.02 0.31 -20.06
C TRP A 35 6.13 -0.86 -20.50
N GLY A 36 5.80 -0.94 -21.79
CA GLY A 36 5.10 -2.08 -22.38
C GLY A 36 5.88 -3.39 -22.24
N LEU A 37 7.18 -3.37 -22.58
CA LEU A 37 8.07 -4.54 -22.43
C LEU A 37 8.31 -4.92 -20.96
N ALA A 38 8.50 -3.93 -20.09
CA ALA A 38 8.65 -4.17 -18.65
C ALA A 38 7.42 -4.90 -18.09
N CYS A 39 6.20 -4.48 -18.44
CA CYS A 39 4.98 -5.17 -18.02
C CYS A 39 4.85 -6.61 -18.54
N PHE A 40 5.49 -6.95 -19.66
CA PHE A 40 5.46 -8.30 -20.23
C PHE A 40 6.47 -9.25 -19.57
N PHE A 41 7.68 -8.76 -19.29
CA PHE A 41 8.78 -9.59 -18.78
C PHE A 41 9.00 -9.49 -17.27
N ILE A 42 8.44 -8.46 -16.61
CA ILE A 42 8.65 -8.19 -15.19
C ILE A 42 7.30 -8.23 -14.47
N PRO A 43 7.01 -9.26 -13.65
CA PRO A 43 5.71 -9.46 -13.02
C PRO A 43 5.27 -8.30 -12.09
N PHE A 44 6.22 -7.49 -11.62
CA PHE A 44 5.94 -6.33 -10.75
C PHE A 44 5.93 -4.99 -11.49
N ALA A 45 6.37 -4.91 -12.75
CA ALA A 45 6.43 -3.64 -13.47
C ALA A 45 5.03 -3.06 -13.73
N ALA A 46 4.04 -3.91 -13.95
CA ALA A 46 2.65 -3.49 -14.09
C ALA A 46 2.15 -2.74 -12.84
N TRP A 47 2.54 -3.19 -11.65
CA TRP A 47 2.18 -2.54 -10.39
C TRP A 47 2.84 -1.17 -10.27
N VAL A 48 4.13 -1.09 -10.57
CA VAL A 48 4.87 0.18 -10.55
C VAL A 48 4.28 1.17 -11.56
N PHE A 49 3.96 0.71 -12.77
CA PHE A 49 3.34 1.54 -13.80
C PHE A 49 1.97 2.07 -13.36
N ILE A 50 1.13 1.21 -12.76
CA ILE A 50 -0.19 1.60 -12.23
C ILE A 50 -0.05 2.63 -11.11
N PHE A 51 0.90 2.46 -10.19
CA PHE A 51 1.17 3.42 -9.12
C PHE A 51 1.70 4.75 -9.66
N MET A 52 2.64 4.71 -10.60
CA MET A 52 3.24 5.92 -11.18
C MET A 52 2.23 6.71 -12.03
N LYS A 53 1.36 6.01 -12.79
CA LYS A 53 0.35 6.62 -13.66
C LYS A 53 -1.05 6.61 -13.05
N TRP A 54 -1.18 6.44 -11.73
CA TRP A 54 -2.46 6.35 -11.01
C TRP A 54 -3.36 7.58 -11.21
N SER A 55 -2.77 8.75 -11.45
CA SER A 55 -3.48 10.00 -11.74
C SER A 55 -4.21 9.97 -13.10
N ASN A 56 -3.79 9.10 -14.03
CA ASN A 56 -4.45 8.95 -15.31
C ASN A 56 -5.79 8.20 -15.13
N LYS A 57 -6.89 8.90 -15.40
CA LYS A 57 -8.26 8.38 -15.27
C LYS A 57 -8.47 7.09 -16.07
N SER A 58 -7.74 6.89 -17.17
CA SER A 58 -7.81 5.67 -17.99
C SER A 58 -7.16 4.46 -17.32
N VAL A 59 -5.98 4.63 -16.71
CA VAL A 59 -5.27 3.57 -15.98
C VAL A 59 -6.08 3.13 -14.76
N ARG A 60 -6.61 4.11 -14.02
CA ARG A 60 -7.46 3.87 -12.86
C ARG A 60 -8.72 3.09 -13.24
N ARG A 61 -9.41 3.47 -14.34
CA ARG A 61 -10.63 2.76 -14.79
C ARG A 61 -10.35 1.32 -15.18
N SER A 62 -9.29 1.06 -15.94
CA SER A 62 -8.93 -0.31 -16.36
C SER A 62 -8.51 -1.19 -15.19
N PHE A 63 -7.83 -0.63 -14.19
CA PHE A 63 -7.53 -1.32 -12.94
C PHE A 63 -8.80 -1.75 -12.19
N PHE A 64 -9.79 -0.85 -12.05
CA PHE A 64 -11.07 -1.19 -11.41
C PHE A 64 -11.89 -2.21 -12.21
N LEU A 65 -11.85 -2.19 -13.54
CA LEU A 65 -12.48 -3.20 -14.39
C LEU A 65 -11.80 -4.58 -14.26
N GLY A 66 -10.47 -4.61 -14.16
CA GLY A 66 -9.73 -5.85 -13.92
C GLY A 66 -9.99 -6.43 -12.53
N LEU A 67 -10.05 -5.55 -11.51
CA LEU A 67 -10.33 -5.93 -10.12
C LEU A 67 -11.75 -6.47 -9.94
N SER A 68 -12.74 -5.84 -10.59
CA SER A 68 -14.13 -6.32 -10.55
C SER A 68 -14.27 -7.68 -11.25
N GLY A 69 -13.61 -7.88 -12.40
CA GLY A 69 -13.54 -9.17 -13.08
C GLY A 69 -12.90 -10.28 -12.21
N LEU A 70 -11.79 -9.96 -11.52
CA LEU A 70 -11.11 -10.89 -10.62
C LEU A 70 -11.97 -11.25 -9.40
N LEU A 71 -12.71 -10.29 -8.82
CA LEU A 71 -13.66 -10.52 -7.73
C LEU A 71 -14.80 -11.45 -8.15
N ILE A 72 -15.38 -11.23 -9.34
CA ILE A 72 -16.43 -12.09 -9.92
C ILE A 72 -15.88 -13.51 -10.16
N SER A 73 -14.65 -13.60 -10.66
CA SER A 73 -13.99 -14.88 -10.96
C SER A 73 -13.65 -15.67 -9.68
N LEU A 74 -13.22 -14.99 -8.60
CA LEU A 74 -13.01 -15.60 -7.29
C LEU A 74 -14.33 -16.09 -6.68
N LEU A 75 -15.42 -15.34 -6.83
CA LEU A 75 -16.74 -15.74 -6.32
C LEU A 75 -17.27 -16.98 -7.07
N GLY A 76 -17.09 -17.04 -8.40
CA GLY A 76 -17.41 -18.23 -9.20
C GLY A 76 -16.50 -19.43 -8.91
N GLY A 77 -15.21 -19.19 -8.70
CA GLY A 77 -14.23 -20.24 -8.38
C GLY A 77 -14.44 -20.89 -7.01
N ARG A 78 -14.92 -20.15 -6.00
CA ARG A 78 -15.23 -20.71 -4.68
C ARG A 78 -16.37 -21.73 -4.72
N ILE A 79 -17.38 -21.49 -5.55
CA ILE A 79 -18.49 -22.43 -5.77
C ILE A 79 -18.00 -23.72 -6.45
N LEU A 80 -16.96 -23.64 -7.28
CA LEU A 80 -16.35 -24.78 -7.98
C LEU A 80 -15.43 -25.62 -7.07
N VAL A 81 -14.78 -25.02 -6.07
CA VAL A 81 -13.90 -25.74 -5.11
C VAL A 81 -14.70 -26.52 -4.07
N THR A 82 -15.88 -26.04 -3.66
CA THR A 82 -16.74 -26.71 -2.67
C THR A 82 -17.44 -27.99 -3.19
N SER A 83 -17.38 -28.29 -4.50
CA SER A 83 -18.01 -29.48 -5.09
C SER A 83 -17.11 -30.72 -5.12
N GLY A 84 -15.89 -30.65 -4.56
CA GLY A 84 -15.08 -31.84 -4.27
C GLY A 84 -14.30 -32.45 -5.45
N VAL A 85 -14.10 -31.71 -6.56
CA VAL A 85 -13.35 -32.22 -7.73
C VAL A 85 -11.83 -32.17 -7.54
N PHE A 86 -11.33 -31.39 -6.58
CA PHE A 86 -9.90 -31.32 -6.24
C PHE A 86 -9.67 -31.66 -4.77
N SER A 87 -9.70 -32.95 -4.44
CA SER A 87 -9.15 -33.43 -3.18
C SER A 87 -7.63 -33.44 -3.27
N VAL A 88 -6.97 -32.54 -2.54
CA VAL A 88 -5.52 -32.61 -2.30
C VAL A 88 -5.25 -33.79 -1.37
N PRO A 89 -4.38 -34.76 -1.74
CA PRO A 89 -4.01 -35.85 -0.85
C PRO A 89 -3.28 -35.30 0.37
N ASN A 90 -3.86 -35.49 1.55
CA ASN A 90 -3.27 -35.06 2.82
C ASN A 90 -2.27 -36.13 3.28
N GLN A 91 -0.98 -35.93 3.04
CA GLN A 91 0.09 -36.76 3.61
C GLN A 91 0.81 -35.98 4.71
N PRO A 92 0.83 -36.48 5.97
CA PRO A 92 1.65 -35.89 7.03
C PRO A 92 3.09 -36.38 6.88
N THR A 93 3.97 -35.56 6.33
CA THR A 93 5.42 -35.80 6.41
C THR A 93 5.95 -35.17 7.69
N SER A 94 6.20 -35.98 8.71
CA SER A 94 6.93 -35.57 9.90
C SER A 94 8.37 -35.25 9.53
N ILE A 95 8.75 -33.97 9.53
CA ILE A 95 10.13 -33.54 9.39
C ILE A 95 10.81 -33.74 10.74
N ILE A 96 11.71 -34.72 10.80
CA ILE A 96 12.64 -34.94 11.92
C ILE A 96 13.70 -33.83 11.82
N PHE A 97 13.82 -33.03 12.88
CA PHE A 97 14.85 -32.01 13.03
C PHE A 97 16.13 -32.67 13.53
N ASP A 98 17.08 -32.93 12.64
CA ASP A 98 18.43 -33.30 13.05
C ASP A 98 19.16 -32.06 13.60
N THR A 99 19.46 -32.13 14.88
CA THR A 99 20.32 -31.21 15.61
C THR A 99 21.76 -31.67 15.40
N GLU A 100 22.57 -30.92 14.65
CA GLU A 100 24.04 -30.87 14.84
C GLU A 100 24.68 -29.81 13.93
N GLY A 101 25.60 -29.01 14.49
CA GLY A 101 26.43 -28.10 13.70
C GLY A 101 26.73 -26.79 14.44
N GLY A 102 27.64 -26.85 15.42
CA GLY A 102 28.16 -25.67 16.08
C GLY A 102 28.98 -24.77 15.15
N PHE A 103 28.86 -23.46 15.36
CA PHE A 103 29.86 -22.48 14.94
C PHE A 103 30.28 -21.65 16.15
N GLU A 104 31.58 -21.69 16.42
CA GLU A 104 32.31 -21.03 17.50
C GLU A 104 32.17 -19.49 17.48
N PRO A 105 32.40 -18.81 18.61
CA PRO A 105 32.44 -17.36 18.69
C PRO A 105 33.88 -16.83 18.58
N ASN A 106 34.15 -15.84 17.72
CA ASN A 106 35.29 -14.91 17.89
C ASN A 106 35.16 -13.65 16.99
N PRO A 107 35.92 -12.55 17.20
CA PRO A 107 35.56 -11.43 18.07
C PRO A 107 35.57 -10.04 17.36
N SER A 108 35.11 -9.03 18.09
CA SER A 108 35.35 -7.57 17.96
C SER A 108 36.03 -7.03 16.69
N VAL A 109 35.29 -6.20 15.95
CA VAL A 109 35.88 -5.10 15.19
C VAL A 109 35.43 -3.79 15.83
N SER A 110 36.41 -3.12 16.44
CA SER A 110 36.34 -1.74 16.92
C SER A 110 36.31 -0.79 15.72
N VAL A 111 35.35 0.14 15.69
CA VAL A 111 35.41 1.33 14.82
C VAL A 111 35.51 2.57 15.71
N SER A 112 36.68 3.20 15.63
CA SER A 112 37.00 4.50 16.24
C SER A 112 36.49 5.64 15.33
N PRO A 113 36.09 6.80 15.86
CA PRO A 113 35.50 7.89 15.08
C PRO A 113 36.56 8.85 14.54
N SER A 114 36.32 9.47 13.39
CA SER A 114 36.99 10.73 13.04
C SER A 114 36.15 11.58 12.09
N PRO A 115 36.19 12.92 12.23
CA PRO A 115 35.11 13.82 11.85
C PRO A 115 35.33 14.41 10.45
N SER A 116 34.23 14.71 9.76
CA SER A 116 34.24 15.65 8.64
C SER A 116 33.12 16.64 8.87
N VAL A 117 33.52 17.82 9.32
CA VAL A 117 32.71 19.01 9.54
C VAL A 117 32.43 19.63 8.17
N PHE A 118 31.16 19.68 7.77
CA PHE A 118 30.61 20.61 6.79
C PHE A 118 29.25 21.10 7.33
N PRO A 119 28.87 22.36 7.05
CA PRO A 119 27.93 23.10 7.87
C PRO A 119 26.53 22.51 7.78
N SER A 120 26.02 22.10 8.95
CA SER A 120 24.65 21.65 9.14
C SER A 120 23.72 22.88 9.17
N PRO A 121 22.67 22.95 8.34
CA PRO A 121 21.53 23.81 8.62
C PRO A 121 20.76 23.18 9.79
N ALA A 122 21.20 23.49 11.00
CA ALA A 122 20.69 22.96 12.27
C ALA A 122 19.30 23.53 12.65
N SER A 123 18.39 23.68 11.69
CA SER A 123 17.01 24.15 11.95
C SER A 123 15.94 23.44 11.11
N GLU A 124 16.29 22.41 10.33
CA GLU A 124 15.37 21.71 9.42
C GLU A 124 14.79 20.40 9.99
N THR A 125 15.30 19.91 11.13
CA THR A 125 14.93 18.58 11.65
C THR A 125 13.66 18.59 12.51
N ASP A 126 13.26 19.76 13.03
CA ASP A 126 12.21 19.80 14.06
C ASP A 126 10.79 19.71 13.47
N SER A 127 10.46 20.49 12.42
CA SER A 127 9.07 20.55 11.91
C SER A 127 8.57 19.24 11.30
N PHE A 128 9.41 18.52 10.55
CA PHE A 128 9.03 17.23 9.96
C PHE A 128 8.85 16.14 11.03
N GLY A 129 9.78 16.07 11.99
CA GLY A 129 9.68 15.11 13.10
C GLY A 129 8.45 15.37 13.98
N GLU A 130 8.21 16.62 14.33
CA GLU A 130 7.03 17.05 15.08
C GLU A 130 5.73 16.73 14.32
N ALA A 131 5.67 17.00 13.01
CA ALA A 131 4.51 16.68 12.19
C ALA A 131 4.17 15.18 12.24
N VAL A 132 5.18 14.32 12.11
CA VAL A 132 5.02 12.85 12.16
C VAL A 132 4.57 12.39 13.54
N ASN A 133 5.14 12.93 14.62
CA ASN A 133 4.74 12.62 15.99
C ASN A 133 3.26 13.00 16.22
N GLN A 134 2.84 14.16 15.73
CA GLN A 134 1.47 14.63 15.85
C GLN A 134 0.49 13.78 15.03
N ALA A 135 0.87 13.37 13.82
CA ALA A 135 0.09 12.44 13.01
C ALA A 135 -0.06 11.06 13.68
N MET A 136 1.00 10.59 14.34
CA MET A 136 0.96 9.33 15.09
C MET A 136 0.00 9.40 16.28
N LYS A 137 0.02 10.51 17.02
CA LYS A 137 -0.96 10.81 18.08
C LYS A 137 -2.38 10.82 17.53
N ALA A 138 -2.62 11.48 16.39
CA ALA A 138 -3.94 11.52 15.75
C ALA A 138 -4.44 10.12 15.39
N ALA A 139 -3.58 9.27 14.83
CA ALA A 139 -3.90 7.89 14.49
C ALA A 139 -4.18 7.01 15.72
N GLN A 140 -3.47 7.23 16.83
CA GLN A 140 -3.73 6.52 18.10
C GLN A 140 -5.08 6.94 18.71
N LEU A 141 -5.37 8.24 18.73
CA LEU A 141 -6.66 8.76 19.20
C LEU A 141 -7.81 8.22 18.34
N THR A 142 -7.63 8.16 17.01
CA THR A 142 -8.63 7.64 16.07
C THR A 142 -9.10 6.21 16.42
N GLN A 143 -8.21 5.36 16.93
CA GLN A 143 -8.52 3.96 17.27
C GLN A 143 -9.43 3.83 18.49
N THR A 144 -9.47 4.84 19.36
CA THR A 144 -10.22 4.79 20.62
C THR A 144 -11.35 5.81 20.69
N ALA A 145 -11.46 6.69 19.69
CA ALA A 145 -12.47 7.74 19.63
C ALA A 145 -13.88 7.17 19.39
N ASN A 146 -14.79 7.45 20.31
CA ASN A 146 -16.19 7.03 20.27
C ASN A 146 -17.17 8.17 20.58
N THR A 147 -16.66 9.35 20.94
CA THR A 147 -17.48 10.52 21.29
C THR A 147 -17.07 11.72 20.45
N SER A 148 -18.00 12.65 20.22
CA SER A 148 -17.74 13.89 19.48
C SER A 148 -16.54 14.68 20.03
N GLU A 149 -16.36 14.71 21.35
CA GLU A 149 -15.21 15.35 22.01
C GLU A 149 -13.89 14.64 21.67
N GLN A 150 -13.87 13.30 21.67
CA GLN A 150 -12.69 12.53 21.28
C GLN A 150 -12.37 12.72 19.79
N TRP A 151 -13.37 12.77 18.92
CA TRP A 151 -13.20 13.08 17.49
C TRP A 151 -12.72 14.51 17.25
N THR A 152 -13.07 15.45 18.13
CA THR A 152 -12.52 16.81 18.12
C THR A 152 -11.03 16.82 18.45
N ALA A 153 -10.59 15.98 19.40
CA ALA A 153 -9.16 15.81 19.67
C ALA A 153 -8.41 15.16 18.50
N VAL A 154 -9.01 14.17 17.82
CA VAL A 154 -8.44 13.55 16.60
C VAL A 154 -8.28 14.57 15.48
N SER A 155 -9.32 15.35 15.18
CA SER A 155 -9.29 16.37 14.12
C SER A 155 -8.27 17.47 14.43
N THR A 156 -8.20 17.93 15.68
CA THR A 156 -7.17 18.89 16.11
C THR A 156 -5.76 18.34 15.89
N ALA A 157 -5.53 17.07 16.24
CA ALA A 157 -4.23 16.45 16.05
C ALA A 157 -3.85 16.33 14.56
N TRP A 158 -4.77 15.91 13.69
CA TRP A 158 -4.52 15.89 12.25
C TRP A 158 -4.24 17.27 11.67
N GLN A 159 -4.96 18.30 12.12
CA GLN A 159 -4.75 19.68 11.65
C GLN A 159 -3.36 20.22 12.03
N GLU A 160 -2.92 19.98 13.27
CA GLU A 160 -1.59 20.40 13.72
C GLU A 160 -0.48 19.67 12.97
N ALA A 161 -0.65 18.36 12.72
CA ALA A 161 0.28 17.60 11.89
C ALA A 161 0.38 18.16 10.46
N ILE A 162 -0.75 18.53 9.84
CA ILE A 162 -0.78 19.16 8.51
C ILE A 162 -0.02 20.48 8.52
N ASN A 163 -0.24 21.34 9.51
CA ASN A 163 0.41 22.65 9.60
C ASN A 163 1.93 22.51 9.70
N LEU A 164 2.40 21.59 10.55
CA LEU A 164 3.83 21.30 10.72
C LEU A 164 4.44 20.73 9.43
N MET A 165 3.71 19.84 8.76
CA MET A 165 4.15 19.23 7.50
C MET A 165 4.21 20.25 6.34
N GLN A 166 3.29 21.22 6.31
CA GLN A 166 3.32 22.34 5.36
C GLN A 166 4.43 23.35 5.65
N ALA A 167 4.84 23.49 6.91
CA ALA A 167 5.91 24.37 7.35
C ALA A 167 7.32 23.80 7.08
N VAL A 168 7.44 22.58 6.56
CA VAL A 168 8.72 22.01 6.14
C VAL A 168 9.33 22.87 5.02
N PRO A 169 10.57 23.38 5.18
CA PRO A 169 11.22 24.22 4.17
C PRO A 169 11.44 23.49 2.83
N ALA A 170 11.42 24.23 1.72
CA ALA A 170 11.54 23.67 0.37
C ALA A 170 12.94 23.13 0.03
N ASP A 171 13.97 23.57 0.75
CA ASP A 171 15.35 23.10 0.70
C ASP A 171 15.59 21.84 1.55
N SER A 172 14.65 21.48 2.42
CA SER A 172 14.75 20.27 3.23
C SER A 172 14.68 19.01 2.37
N SER A 173 15.52 18.02 2.69
CA SER A 173 15.44 16.68 2.10
C SER A 173 14.08 16.00 2.31
N ASN A 174 13.33 16.42 3.33
CA ASN A 174 12.03 15.86 3.67
C ASN A 174 10.86 16.58 2.98
N TYR A 175 11.07 17.69 2.28
CA TYR A 175 10.00 18.53 1.72
C TYR A 175 9.03 17.75 0.83
N ALA A 176 9.54 16.98 -0.12
CA ALA A 176 8.70 16.21 -1.05
C ALA A 176 7.82 15.19 -0.31
N VAL A 177 8.38 14.52 0.70
CA VAL A 177 7.66 13.56 1.55
C VAL A 177 6.63 14.29 2.41
N ALA A 178 6.98 15.45 2.96
CA ALA A 178 6.11 16.30 3.75
C ALA A 178 4.86 16.71 2.95
N GLN A 179 5.04 17.27 1.76
CA GLN A 179 3.93 17.69 0.89
C GLN A 179 3.05 16.52 0.44
N GLN A 180 3.63 15.33 0.24
CA GLN A 180 2.86 14.14 -0.04
C GLN A 180 1.98 13.73 1.16
N LYS A 181 2.53 13.75 2.37
CA LYS A 181 1.82 13.37 3.61
C LYS A 181 0.70 14.34 3.98
N VAL A 182 0.84 15.63 3.66
CA VAL A 182 -0.26 16.61 3.82
C VAL A 182 -1.55 16.13 3.16
N GLN A 183 -1.48 15.55 1.95
CA GLN A 183 -2.68 15.06 1.24
C GLN A 183 -3.32 13.84 1.93
N GLU A 184 -2.52 13.01 2.57
CA GLU A 184 -2.98 11.86 3.36
C GLU A 184 -3.66 12.35 4.65
N TYR A 185 -3.00 13.25 5.37
CA TYR A 185 -3.49 13.80 6.64
C TYR A 185 -4.78 14.61 6.44
N GLN A 186 -4.93 15.33 5.32
CA GLN A 186 -6.18 16.02 4.97
C GLN A 186 -7.38 15.07 4.86
N LYS A 187 -7.19 13.87 4.29
CA LYS A 187 -8.27 12.87 4.21
C LYS A 187 -8.65 12.35 5.60
N ASN A 188 -7.64 12.12 6.45
CA ASN A 188 -7.87 11.66 7.82
C ASN A 188 -8.54 12.75 8.69
N LEU A 189 -8.19 14.02 8.45
CA LEU A 189 -8.86 15.16 9.07
C LEU A 189 -10.35 15.22 8.69
N ILE A 190 -10.67 15.08 7.40
CA ILE A 190 -12.06 15.05 6.91
C ILE A 190 -12.82 13.91 7.59
N TYR A 191 -12.26 12.71 7.60
CA TYR A 191 -12.86 11.57 8.31
C TYR A 191 -13.11 11.88 9.79
N ALA A 192 -12.15 12.46 10.50
CA ALA A 192 -12.34 12.84 11.90
C ALA A 192 -13.46 13.89 12.07
N GLN A 193 -13.52 14.90 11.20
CA GLN A 193 -14.55 15.95 11.23
C GLN A 193 -15.96 15.41 10.95
N GLU A 194 -16.10 14.43 10.06
CA GLU A 194 -17.37 13.74 9.82
C GLU A 194 -17.86 13.00 11.08
N ASN A 195 -16.94 12.41 11.84
CA ASN A 195 -17.28 11.68 13.07
C ASN A 195 -17.55 12.59 14.28
N VAL A 196 -17.13 13.86 14.27
CA VAL A 196 -17.53 14.85 15.30
C VAL A 196 -19.04 15.10 15.28
N GLN A 197 -19.68 14.94 14.12
CA GLN A 197 -21.11 15.21 13.94
C GLN A 197 -22.02 14.05 14.40
N ILE A 198 -21.45 12.92 14.82
CA ILE A 198 -22.21 11.79 15.33
C ILE A 198 -22.65 12.13 16.77
N PRO A 199 -23.97 12.24 17.03
CA PRO A 199 -24.52 12.65 18.34
C PRO A 199 -24.38 11.58 19.42
#